data_AF-A0A0Q6XKS0-F1
#
_entry.id   AF-A0A0Q6XKS0-F1
#
_cell.length_a   1.000
_cell.length_b   1.000
_cell.length_c   1.000
_cell.angle_alpha   90.00
_cell.angle_beta   90.00
_cell.angle_gamma   90.00
#
_symmetry.space_group_name_H-M   'P 1'
#
loop_
_entity.id
_entity.type
_entity.pdbx_description
1 polymer ?
#
loop_
_entity_poly.entity_id
_entity_poly.type
_entity_poly.pdbx_seq_one_letter_code
_entity_poly.pdbx_strand_id
1 'polypeptide(L)' 'MLALTGKTRRWEPKKLRLRLFSAAAQLVTTGRRRWLRFTTRWPWTDGITRAIDRLNALPSPG' A
#
# COMPACT_ATOMS: atom_id res chain seq x y z
N MET A 1 7.89 -9.22 1.25
CA MET A 1 7.95 -7.89 1.93
C MET A 1 8.89 -6.95 1.15
N LEU A 2 8.73 -6.80 -0.16
CA LEU A 2 9.77 -6.18 -1.01
C LEU A 2 9.69 -4.64 -1.11
N ALA A 3 8.52 -4.05 -0.86
CA ALA A 3 8.30 -2.63 -1.13
C ALA A 3 8.19 -1.72 0.12
N LEU A 4 7.95 -2.30 1.30
CA LEU A 4 7.86 -1.56 2.57
C LEU A 4 9.28 -1.21 3.04
N THR A 5 9.54 0.07 3.34
CA THR A 5 10.87 0.55 3.77
C THR A 5 10.81 1.43 5.02
N GLY A 6 11.94 1.53 5.73
CA GLY A 6 12.03 2.29 6.97
C GLY A 6 11.17 1.69 8.09
N LYS A 7 10.38 2.52 8.78
CA LYS A 7 9.55 2.10 9.92
C LYS A 7 8.52 1.04 9.55
N THR A 8 8.00 1.01 8.31
CA THR A 8 7.00 0.03 7.87
C THR A 8 7.57 -1.37 7.67
N ARG A 9 8.87 -1.50 7.35
CA ARG A 9 9.57 -2.79 7.26
C ARG A 9 9.74 -3.46 8.62
N ARG A 10 9.82 -2.68 9.69
CA ARG A 10 10.02 -3.16 11.07
C ARG A 10 8.73 -3.54 11.78
N TRP A 11 7.57 -3.45 11.12
CA TRP A 11 6.32 -3.86 11.73
C TRP A 11 6.24 -5.38 11.84
N GLU A 12 5.75 -5.87 12.97
CA GLU A 12 5.39 -7.28 13.09
C GLU A 12 4.39 -7.68 12.00
N PRO A 13 4.51 -8.88 11.42
CA PRO A 13 3.64 -9.35 10.33
C PRO A 13 2.14 -9.22 10.64
N LYS A 14 1.74 -9.50 11.89
CA LYS A 14 0.34 -9.38 12.33
C LYS A 14 -0.14 -7.93 12.31
N LYS A 15 0.67 -6.98 12.82
CA LYS A 15 0.38 -5.54 12.78
C LYS A 15 0.36 -5.03 11.34
N LEU A 16 1.25 -5.55 10.50
CA LEU A 16 1.29 -5.19 9.09
C LEU A 16 0.00 -5.59 8.36
N ARG A 17 -0.46 -6.85 8.53
CA ARG A 17 -1.71 -7.32 7.92
C ARG A 17 -2.89 -6.47 8.38
N LEU A 18 -3.02 -6.24 9.69
CA LEU A 18 -4.08 -5.40 10.23
C LEU A 18 -4.06 -4.00 9.58
N ARG A 19 -2.90 -3.35 9.53
CA ARG A 19 -2.80 -1.98 8.98
C ARG A 19 -3.06 -1.91 7.48
N LEU A 20 -2.66 -2.91 6.71
CA LEU A 20 -2.91 -2.98 5.27
C LEU A 20 -4.39 -3.25 4.95
N PHE A 21 -4.99 -4.22 5.63
CA PHE A 21 -6.36 -4.67 5.33
C PHE A 21 -7.44 -3.88 6.05
N SER A 22 -7.11 -3.16 7.13
CA SER A 22 -8.06 -2.27 7.83
C SER A 22 -7.93 -0.81 7.42
N ALA A 23 -7.00 -0.46 6.51
CA ALA A 23 -6.92 0.89 5.98
C ALA A 23 -8.21 1.23 5.23
N ALA A 24 -8.88 2.30 5.65
CA ALA A 24 -10.05 2.82 4.94
C ALA A 24 -9.61 3.37 3.57
N ALA A 25 -9.95 2.63 2.52
CA ALA A 25 -9.66 3.00 1.14
C ALA A 25 -10.83 2.63 0.22
N GLN A 26 -10.99 3.40 -0.86
CA GLN A 26 -11.93 3.12 -1.92
C GLN A 26 -11.16 2.55 -3.12
N LEU A 27 -11.50 1.33 -3.53
CA LEU A 27 -11.01 0.75 -4.78
C LEU A 27 -11.94 1.20 -5.92
N VAL A 28 -11.43 2.09 -6.76
CA VAL A 28 -12.15 2.60 -7.93
C VAL A 28 -11.58 1.93 -9.18
N THR A 29 -12.42 1.21 -9.91
CA THR A 29 -12.02 0.62 -11.19
C THR A 29 -12.51 1.51 -12.33
N THR A 30 -11.62 1.95 -13.21
CA THR A 30 -11.95 2.76 -14.39
C THR A 30 -11.29 2.16 -15.62
N GLY A 31 -12.10 1.65 -16.56
CA GLY A 31 -11.60 0.93 -17.74
C GLY A 31 -10.65 -0.21 -17.34
N ARG A 32 -9.40 -0.13 -17.81
CA ARG A 32 -8.32 -1.10 -17.49
C ARG A 32 -7.45 -0.69 -16.30
N ARG A 33 -7.78 0.39 -15.59
CA ARG A 33 -7.00 0.92 -14.46
C ARG A 33 -7.76 0.74 -13.16
N ARG A 34 -7.05 0.31 -12.11
CA ARG A 34 -7.55 0.24 -10.74
C ARG A 34 -6.87 1.31 -9.91
N TRP A 35 -7.66 2.17 -9.28
CA TRP A 35 -7.21 3.25 -8.42
C TRP A 35 -7.57 2.93 -6.98
N LEU A 36 -6.61 3.11 -6.07
CA LEU A 36 -6.84 2.97 -4.64
C LEU A 36 -6.79 4.35 -4.01
N ARG A 37 -7.95 4.84 -3.53
CA ARG A 37 -8.08 6.14 -2.88
C ARG A 37 -8.11 5.95 -1.38
N PHE A 38 -7.03 6.32 -0.70
CA PHE A 38 -6.97 6.30 0.75
C PHE A 38 -7.56 7.58 1.35
N THR A 39 -8.09 7.47 2.57
CA THR A 39 -8.43 8.66 3.36
C THR A 39 -7.16 9.42 3.77
N THR A 40 -7.18 10.75 3.61
CA THR A 40 -6.03 11.64 3.86
C THR A 40 -5.61 11.68 5.33
N ARG A 41 -6.53 11.36 6.27
CA ARG A 41 -6.28 11.47 7.72
C ARG A 41 -5.64 10.24 8.35
N TRP A 42 -5.44 9.16 7.60
CA TRP A 42 -4.88 7.93 8.17
C TRP A 42 -3.34 8.01 8.27
N PRO A 43 -2.76 7.73 9.45
CA PRO A 43 -1.33 7.99 9.72
C PRO A 43 -0.36 7.08 8.93
N TRP A 44 -0.85 6.01 8.32
CA TRP A 44 -0.05 5.07 7.54
C TRP A 44 -0.28 5.14 6.03
N THR A 45 -1.17 6.04 5.58
CA THR A 45 -1.55 6.19 4.17
C THR A 45 -0.33 6.42 3.29
N ASP A 46 0.54 7.38 3.63
CA ASP A 46 1.77 7.67 2.89
C ASP A 46 2.69 6.43 2.76
N GLY A 47 2.85 5.67 3.84
CA GLY A 47 3.70 4.48 3.84
C GLY A 47 3.15 3.35 2.96
N ILE A 48 1.83 3.20 2.86
CA ILE A 48 1.19 2.22 1.98
C ILE A 48 1.24 2.68 0.53
N THR A 49 0.92 3.94 0.25
CA THR A 49 1.00 4.53 -1.10
C THR A 49 2.40 4.40 -1.68
N ARG A 50 3.44 4.79 -0.93
CA ARG A 50 4.84 4.65 -1.38
C ARG A 50 5.24 3.20 -1.66
N ALA A 51 4.72 2.25 -0.88
CA ALA A 51 4.98 0.84 -1.11
C ALA A 51 4.31 0.36 -2.40
N ILE A 52 3.08 0.78 -2.68
CA ILE A 52 2.38 0.48 -3.93
C ILE A 52 3.09 1.12 -5.12
N ASP A 53 3.50 2.38 -5.01
CA ASP A 53 4.25 3.08 -6.06
C ASP A 53 5.56 2.36 -6.39
N ARG A 54 6.29 1.91 -5.36
CA ARG A 54 7.49 1.10 -5.57
C ARG A 54 7.19 -0.25 -6.22
N LEU A 55 6.10 -0.93 -5.84
CA LEU A 55 5.70 -2.18 -6.51
C LEU A 55 5.39 -1.95 -7.99
N ASN A 56 4.68 -0.87 -8.32
CA ASN A 56 4.36 -0.50 -9.70
C ASN A 56 5.60 -0.12 -10.51
N ALA A 57 6.65 0.39 -9.86
CA ALA A 57 7.93 0.71 -10.49
C ALA A 57 8.83 -0.51 -10.71
N LEU A 58 8.56 -1.65 -10.07
CA LEU A 58 9.33 -2.87 -10.32
C LEU A 58 8.96 -3.44 -11.68
N PRO A 59 9.95 -3.84 -12.51
CA PRO A 59 9.67 -4.54 -13.74
C PRO A 59 8.92 -5.83 -13.40
N SER A 60 7.90 -6.16 -14.19
CA SER A 60 7.17 -7.40 -13.99
C SER A 60 8.18 -8.55 -14.05
N PRO A 61 8.25 -9.42 -13.03
CA PRO A 61 9.03 -10.64 -13.15
C PRO A 61 8.37 -11.42 -14.28
N GLY A 62 9.08 -11.51 -15.41
CA GLY A 62 8.69 -12.32 -16.56
C GLY A 62 8.71 -13.80 -16.23
#